data_AF-A0A7J6NAS5-F1
#
_entry.id   AF-A0A7J6NAS5-F1
#
_cell.length_a   1.000
_cell.length_b   1.000
_cell.length_c   1.000
_cell.angle_alpha   90.00
_cell.angle_beta   90.00
_cell.angle_gamma   90.00
#
_symmetry.space_group_name_H-M   'P 1'
#
loop_
_entity.id
_entity.type
_entity.pdbx_description
1 polymer ?
#
loop_
_entity_poly.entity_id
_entity_poly.type
_entity_poly.pdbx_seq_one_letter_code
_entity_poly.pdbx_strand_id
1 'polypeptide(L)'
;GGGGNHHRSILEAGPNSLPSEYLGQDPYYAVATANTTPPAAAAPIETGGTPKTPPLGGDRGPHPDLPDVPNSEALPAAEILPPAVAHEAQGAPMTLLGEYIIRCIVSKDWRVREAGFIQAEHDLEKGVWADKGDAVSGAHAAIYAVRKCVTDKIANVFLPCMRLLQAAANSVFSEMVSSMPRGSRDLHAILEPLMPALTDRLSDPNKRCQEATRNAILAIAVNVGPSFATHHVLKITSRRGAGGRAAAAPSLLPNKALSARCDVLQAVIDTCGLVSTDAGGVAENAHGSNSSFTAPVLLTMAFDLLKQCPASDVRSSAVSLAAKVCSLVGRDAIKPFIKSIERQSQREAIETEIDRILNGRRGSNSSSSSSKSAPRRRPQPQDSRPNSGLTKDQQPAVAPTPVVCQFCGYSDPEFANQSDLLDLHYWRDCPSLTQCYGCGQVVELAGLSEHRAVECEAAAGGGGQT
;
A
#
# COMPACT_ATOMS: atom_id res chain seq x y z
N GLY A 1 -13.09 -3.44 -85.27
CA GLY A 1 -12.23 -2.29 -84.94
C GLY A 1 -12.84 -1.54 -83.78
N GLY A 2 -12.00 -1.18 -82.80
CA GLY A 2 -12.26 -0.11 -81.82
C GLY A 2 -13.21 -0.40 -80.66
N GLY A 3 -12.67 -0.39 -79.43
CA GLY A 3 -13.38 0.04 -78.22
C GLY A 3 -14.25 -0.99 -77.51
N GLY A 4 -13.65 -1.93 -76.79
CA GLY A 4 -14.35 -2.87 -75.91
C GLY A 4 -14.39 -2.38 -74.46
N ASN A 5 -15.57 -1.93 -74.03
CA ASN A 5 -15.90 -1.52 -72.67
C ASN A 5 -16.23 -2.78 -71.85
N HIS A 6 -15.45 -3.16 -70.83
CA HIS A 6 -15.79 -4.27 -69.92
C HIS A 6 -15.54 -3.93 -68.45
N HIS A 7 -16.63 -4.00 -67.69
CA HIS A 7 -16.73 -4.11 -66.23
C HIS A 7 -15.78 -5.18 -65.66
N ARG A 8 -15.06 -4.85 -64.57
CA ARG A 8 -14.79 -5.81 -63.47
C ARG A 8 -14.30 -5.14 -62.17
N SER A 9 -14.99 -5.54 -61.09
CA SER A 9 -14.65 -5.67 -59.66
C SER A 9 -13.41 -4.97 -59.07
N ILE A 10 -13.61 -4.21 -57.98
CA ILE A 10 -12.57 -3.78 -57.04
C ILE A 10 -12.82 -4.50 -55.70
N LEU A 11 -11.85 -5.30 -55.29
CA LEU A 11 -11.72 -5.94 -53.97
C LEU A 11 -10.61 -5.23 -53.17
N GLU A 12 -10.74 -5.38 -51.87
CA GLU A 12 -10.02 -4.79 -50.73
C GLU A 12 -8.49 -4.97 -50.74
N ALA A 13 -7.79 -3.96 -50.22
CA ALA A 13 -6.49 -4.09 -49.54
C ALA A 13 -6.28 -2.85 -48.63
N GLY A 14 -5.96 -3.08 -47.35
CA GLY A 14 -5.83 -2.05 -46.31
C GLY A 14 -4.45 -1.37 -46.23
N PRO A 15 -4.22 -0.53 -45.22
CA PRO A 15 -2.87 -0.12 -44.84
C PRO A 15 -2.54 -0.33 -43.36
N ASN A 16 -1.30 -0.77 -43.13
CA ASN A 16 -0.58 -0.69 -41.87
C ASN A 16 -0.27 0.76 -41.48
N SER A 17 -0.17 0.98 -40.17
CA SER A 17 0.66 1.94 -39.39
C SER A 17 -0.14 2.89 -38.48
N LEU A 18 -0.08 2.63 -37.17
CA LEU A 18 -0.62 3.46 -36.09
C LEU A 18 0.55 4.06 -35.28
N PRO A 19 0.52 5.37 -34.94
CA PRO A 19 1.31 5.94 -33.87
C PRO A 19 0.57 5.85 -32.52
N SER A 20 1.40 5.74 -31.48
CA SER A 20 1.10 5.70 -30.05
C SER A 20 0.72 7.08 -29.52
N GLU A 21 -0.41 7.21 -28.82
CA GLU A 21 -0.68 8.23 -27.79
C GLU A 21 -2.05 7.93 -27.13
N TYR A 22 -2.05 7.32 -25.93
CA TYR A 22 -3.25 7.24 -25.08
C TYR A 22 -2.85 6.99 -23.61
N LEU A 23 -2.72 8.09 -22.85
CA LEU A 23 -2.87 8.18 -21.39
C LEU A 23 -3.66 9.48 -21.21
N GLY A 24 -4.93 9.47 -20.84
CA GLY A 24 -5.45 8.89 -19.60
C GLY A 24 -5.56 10.01 -18.56
N GLN A 25 -6.45 10.98 -18.81
CA GLN A 25 -6.78 12.03 -17.85
C GLN A 25 -7.81 11.49 -16.85
N ASP A 26 -7.40 11.37 -15.59
CA ASP A 26 -8.32 11.29 -14.45
C ASP A 26 -8.54 12.70 -13.85
N PRO A 27 -9.70 12.94 -13.19
CA PRO A 27 -10.32 14.25 -13.16
C PRO A 27 -10.27 14.85 -11.76
N TYR A 28 -9.37 15.80 -11.51
CA TYR A 28 -9.52 16.74 -10.41
C TYR A 28 -8.80 18.03 -10.78
N TYR A 29 -9.48 18.92 -11.53
CA TYR A 29 -9.39 20.38 -11.43
C TYR A 29 -10.30 20.98 -12.51
N ALA A 30 -11.49 21.44 -12.11
CA ALA A 30 -12.31 22.33 -12.92
C ALA A 30 -13.07 23.29 -12.02
N VAL A 31 -13.34 24.48 -12.58
CA VAL A 31 -14.15 25.61 -12.09
C VAL A 31 -13.34 26.63 -11.25
N ALA A 32 -13.23 27.92 -11.59
CA ALA A 32 -13.70 28.69 -12.73
C ALA A 32 -12.88 29.97 -12.88
N THR A 33 -12.58 30.34 -14.12
CA THR A 33 -12.21 31.70 -14.51
C THR A 33 -13.49 32.45 -14.87
N ALA A 34 -13.74 33.59 -14.23
CA ALA A 34 -14.71 34.57 -14.70
C ALA A 34 -14.12 35.97 -14.56
N ASN A 35 -13.90 36.58 -15.71
CA ASN A 35 -13.52 37.98 -15.90
C ASN A 35 -14.58 38.92 -15.31
N THR A 36 -14.16 39.86 -14.46
CA THR A 36 -14.78 41.18 -14.36
C THR A 36 -13.72 42.21 -13.95
N THR A 37 -13.58 43.25 -14.78
CA THR A 37 -12.81 44.48 -14.54
C THR A 37 -13.32 45.24 -13.31
N PRO A 38 -12.42 45.85 -12.49
CA PRO A 38 -12.83 46.65 -11.33
C PRO A 38 -12.93 48.15 -11.65
N PRO A 39 -13.77 48.95 -10.96
CA PRO A 39 -13.64 50.40 -10.92
C PRO A 39 -12.76 50.85 -9.74
N ALA A 40 -12.17 52.03 -9.90
CA ALA A 40 -11.15 52.61 -9.03
C ALA A 40 -11.68 53.24 -7.72
N ALA A 41 -10.73 53.34 -6.77
CA ALA A 41 -10.62 54.26 -5.64
C ALA A 41 -11.43 54.00 -4.35
N ALA A 42 -10.72 53.58 -3.29
CA ALA A 42 -10.53 54.35 -2.03
C ALA A 42 -9.73 53.52 -1.00
N ALA A 43 -8.85 54.17 -0.24
CA ALA A 43 -8.18 53.65 0.96
C ALA A 43 -8.49 54.61 2.13
N PRO A 44 -8.12 54.31 3.40
CA PRO A 44 -8.17 53.04 4.15
C PRO A 44 -8.90 53.21 5.51
N ILE A 45 -9.37 52.13 6.15
CA ILE A 45 -9.60 52.10 7.62
C ILE A 45 -9.13 50.75 8.18
N GLU A 46 -8.15 50.82 9.07
CA GLU A 46 -7.64 49.73 9.90
C GLU A 46 -8.67 49.32 10.97
N THR A 47 -8.92 48.02 11.15
CA THR A 47 -9.11 47.39 12.47
C THR A 47 -8.94 45.87 12.41
N GLY A 48 -7.88 45.37 13.04
CA GLY A 48 -7.96 44.27 14.02
C GLY A 48 -8.05 42.81 13.55
N GLY A 49 -6.88 42.14 13.50
CA GLY A 49 -6.71 40.85 14.19
C GLY A 49 -6.73 39.56 13.36
N THR A 50 -5.66 39.25 12.61
CA THR A 50 -5.30 37.87 12.26
C THR A 50 -4.20 37.34 13.20
N PRO A 51 -4.12 36.03 13.48
CA PRO A 51 -3.12 35.49 14.38
C PRO A 51 -1.73 35.67 13.76
N LYS A 52 -0.87 36.45 14.45
CA LYS A 52 0.52 36.65 14.07
C LYS A 52 1.28 35.32 14.14
N THR A 53 1.60 34.74 12.99
CA THR A 53 2.82 33.92 12.88
C THR A 53 4.02 34.82 13.16
N PRO A 54 4.96 34.43 14.02
CA PRO A 54 6.13 35.26 14.31
C PRO A 54 6.96 35.43 13.02
N PRO A 55 7.54 36.62 12.79
CA PRO A 55 8.38 36.85 11.62
C PRO A 55 9.68 36.04 11.76
N LEU A 56 9.87 35.06 10.87
CA LEU A 56 11.12 34.28 10.75
C LEU A 56 12.18 35.10 10.00
N GLY A 57 12.67 36.18 10.61
CA GLY A 57 13.94 36.85 10.22
C GLY A 57 15.10 36.25 11.03
N GLY A 58 16.33 36.11 10.54
CA GLY A 58 16.95 36.56 9.30
C GLY A 58 18.25 35.80 9.06
N ASP A 59 18.14 34.51 8.71
CA ASP A 59 19.28 33.63 8.40
C ASP A 59 18.98 32.77 7.16
N ARG A 60 18.24 33.36 6.22
CA ARG A 60 17.76 32.71 4.99
C ARG A 60 18.51 33.34 3.82
N GLY A 61 19.31 32.55 3.13
CA GLY A 61 19.97 32.96 1.89
C GLY A 61 18.99 33.18 0.74
N PRO A 62 19.45 33.45 -0.50
CA PRO A 62 18.56 33.62 -1.65
C PRO A 62 17.68 32.38 -1.87
N HIS A 63 16.47 32.58 -2.40
CA HIS A 63 15.54 31.54 -2.86
C HIS A 63 15.77 31.33 -4.37
N PRO A 64 16.46 30.27 -4.81
CA PRO A 64 16.45 29.85 -6.21
C PRO A 64 15.06 29.33 -6.59
N ASP A 65 14.69 29.51 -7.85
CA ASP A 65 13.44 28.93 -8.37
C ASP A 65 13.47 27.41 -8.27
N LEU A 66 12.38 26.82 -7.77
CA LEU A 66 12.12 25.39 -7.81
C LEU A 66 11.09 25.14 -8.93
N PRO A 67 11.55 24.92 -10.18
CA PRO A 67 10.69 24.99 -11.35
C PRO A 67 9.61 23.91 -11.38
N ASP A 68 9.84 22.78 -10.70
CA ASP A 68 8.92 21.64 -10.70
C ASP A 68 8.02 21.60 -9.46
N VAL A 69 8.14 22.62 -8.59
CA VAL A 69 7.31 22.74 -7.40
C VAL A 69 6.20 23.77 -7.65
N PRO A 70 4.92 23.37 -7.59
CA PRO A 70 3.80 24.30 -7.75
C PRO A 70 3.83 25.43 -6.70
N ASN A 71 3.62 26.66 -7.14
CA ASN A 71 3.62 27.87 -6.29
C ASN A 71 4.88 28.02 -5.42
N SER A 72 6.05 27.63 -5.94
CA SER A 72 7.31 27.70 -5.20
C SER A 72 7.71 29.13 -4.84
N GLU A 73 7.27 30.12 -5.61
CA GLU A 73 7.45 31.55 -5.35
C GLU A 73 6.76 32.04 -4.07
N ALA A 74 5.72 31.32 -3.61
CA ALA A 74 5.01 31.62 -2.37
C ALA A 74 5.70 31.01 -1.14
N LEU A 75 6.71 30.15 -1.33
CA LEU A 75 7.45 29.54 -0.25
C LEU A 75 8.53 30.49 0.27
N PRO A 76 8.76 30.53 1.59
CA PRO A 76 9.84 31.32 2.13
C PRO A 76 11.19 30.63 1.84
N ALA A 77 12.24 31.40 1.57
CA ALA A 77 13.59 30.88 1.35
C ALA A 77 14.02 29.92 2.47
N ALA A 78 14.61 28.78 2.11
CA ALA A 78 15.09 27.81 3.09
C ALA A 78 16.14 28.42 4.03
N GLU A 79 16.25 27.94 5.27
CA GLU A 79 17.31 28.39 6.19
C GLU A 79 18.70 28.04 5.66
N ILE A 80 19.74 28.79 6.07
CA ILE A 80 21.13 28.42 5.78
C ILE A 80 21.44 27.06 6.42
N LEU A 81 22.25 26.27 5.73
CA LEU A 81 22.57 24.92 6.14
C LEU A 81 23.45 24.94 7.41
N PRO A 82 23.05 24.26 8.51
CA PRO A 82 23.90 24.17 9.69
C PRO A 82 25.23 23.48 9.35
N PRO A 83 26.39 23.90 9.92
CA PRO A 83 27.70 23.35 9.56
C PRO A 83 27.82 21.82 9.69
N ALA A 84 27.17 21.23 10.69
CA ALA A 84 27.14 19.78 10.88
C ALA A 84 26.43 19.06 9.73
N VAL A 85 25.30 19.61 9.25
CA VAL A 85 24.55 19.05 8.13
C VAL A 85 25.29 19.28 6.81
N ALA A 86 25.92 20.44 6.66
CA ALA A 86 26.75 20.75 5.50
C ALA A 86 27.93 19.78 5.37
N HIS A 87 28.61 19.47 6.47
CA HIS A 87 29.67 18.47 6.52
C HIS A 87 29.16 17.06 6.18
N GLU A 88 28.01 16.66 6.73
CA GLU A 88 27.41 15.36 6.42
C GLU A 88 26.98 15.21 4.95
N ALA A 89 26.55 16.31 4.32
CA ALA A 89 26.09 16.32 2.93
C ALA A 89 27.22 16.41 1.88
N GLN A 90 28.49 16.53 2.31
CA GLN A 90 29.63 16.67 1.39
C GLN A 90 29.73 15.49 0.40
N GLY A 91 30.27 15.78 -0.78
CA GLY A 91 30.41 14.80 -1.86
C GLY A 91 29.11 14.62 -2.64
N ALA A 92 28.70 13.37 -2.85
CA ALA A 92 27.59 13.02 -3.75
C ALA A 92 26.26 13.74 -3.47
N PRO A 93 25.77 13.87 -2.21
CA PRO A 93 24.54 14.61 -1.95
C PRO A 93 24.65 16.08 -2.40
N MET A 94 25.74 16.77 -2.06
CA MET A 94 25.96 18.16 -2.47
C MET A 94 26.06 18.31 -3.99
N THR A 95 26.72 17.39 -4.67
CA THR A 95 26.88 17.43 -6.14
C THR A 95 25.54 17.25 -6.87
N LEU A 96 24.74 16.28 -6.44
CA LEU A 96 23.53 15.88 -7.18
C LEU A 96 22.29 16.68 -6.77
N LEU A 97 22.05 16.84 -5.46
CA LEU A 97 20.91 17.61 -4.96
C LEU A 97 21.20 19.12 -5.01
N GLY A 98 22.47 19.51 -4.85
CA GLY A 98 22.82 20.91 -4.67
C GLY A 98 22.44 21.45 -3.28
N GLU A 99 23.11 22.54 -2.90
CA GLU A 99 22.98 23.11 -1.56
C GLU A 99 21.54 23.53 -1.23
N TYR A 100 20.81 24.12 -2.19
CA TYR A 100 19.48 24.64 -1.93
C TYR A 100 18.44 23.55 -1.68
N ILE A 101 18.46 22.45 -2.44
CA ILE A 101 17.56 21.31 -2.21
C ILE A 101 17.86 20.68 -0.85
N ILE A 102 19.14 20.56 -0.46
CA ILE A 102 19.52 20.06 0.87
C ILE A 102 18.98 20.98 1.97
N ARG A 103 19.12 22.30 1.82
CA ARG A 103 18.53 23.29 2.74
C ARG A 103 17.03 23.13 2.84
N CYS A 104 16.35 22.88 1.72
CA CYS A 104 14.92 22.61 1.70
C CYS A 104 14.57 21.34 2.49
N ILE A 105 15.23 20.22 2.21
CA ILE A 105 15.02 18.91 2.86
C ILE A 105 15.17 18.98 4.38
N VAL A 106 16.09 19.80 4.90
CA VAL A 106 16.31 19.93 6.35
C VAL A 106 15.61 21.12 6.99
N SER A 107 14.78 21.85 6.24
CA SER A 107 14.14 23.06 6.75
C SER A 107 13.15 22.77 7.89
N LYS A 108 13.01 23.75 8.79
CA LYS A 108 12.00 23.71 9.85
C LYS A 108 10.57 23.81 9.28
N ASP A 109 10.39 24.48 8.13
CA ASP A 109 9.09 24.57 7.47
C ASP A 109 8.84 23.32 6.61
N TRP A 110 7.79 22.57 6.95
CA TRP A 110 7.47 21.32 6.27
C TRP A 110 7.08 21.50 4.80
N ARG A 111 6.51 22.65 4.44
CA ARG A 111 6.15 22.96 3.05
C ARG A 111 7.40 23.10 2.18
N VAL A 112 8.45 23.68 2.76
CA VAL A 112 9.76 23.81 2.11
C VAL A 112 10.44 22.43 2.02
N ARG A 113 10.30 21.56 3.03
CA ARG A 113 10.79 20.17 2.95
C ARG A 113 10.10 19.37 1.84
N GLU A 114 8.78 19.43 1.77
CA GLU A 114 7.99 18.80 0.71
C GLU A 114 8.46 19.27 -0.67
N ALA A 115 8.59 20.59 -0.87
CA ALA A 115 9.12 21.17 -2.10
C ALA A 115 10.51 20.64 -2.47
N GLY A 116 11.42 20.54 -1.50
CA GLY A 116 12.76 19.98 -1.71
C GLY A 116 12.73 18.54 -2.23
N PHE A 117 11.84 17.69 -1.67
CA PHE A 117 11.70 16.31 -2.14
C PHE A 117 11.03 16.21 -3.52
N ILE A 118 10.03 17.04 -3.81
CA ILE A 118 9.39 17.09 -5.14
C ILE A 118 10.41 17.50 -6.20
N GLN A 119 11.21 18.53 -5.94
CA GLN A 119 12.25 18.94 -6.89
C GLN A 119 13.31 17.85 -7.06
N ALA A 120 13.77 17.23 -5.96
CA ALA A 120 14.76 16.15 -6.04
C ALA A 120 14.25 14.93 -6.83
N GLU A 121 12.97 14.58 -6.67
CA GLU A 121 12.28 13.53 -7.44
C GLU A 121 12.31 13.85 -8.93
N HIS A 122 11.88 15.06 -9.31
CA HIS A 122 11.87 15.47 -10.71
C HIS A 122 13.28 15.59 -11.32
N ASP A 123 14.25 16.12 -10.59
CA ASP A 123 15.64 16.18 -11.05
C ASP A 123 16.20 14.79 -11.37
N LEU A 124 15.85 13.78 -10.57
CA LEU A 124 16.22 12.40 -10.82
C LEU A 124 15.49 11.84 -12.05
N GLU A 125 14.18 12.00 -12.14
CA GLU A 125 13.37 11.47 -13.25
C GLU A 125 13.74 12.08 -14.61
N LYS A 126 14.13 13.36 -14.63
CA LYS A 126 14.57 14.07 -15.83
C LYS A 126 16.02 13.76 -16.22
N GLY A 127 16.75 12.97 -15.43
CA GLY A 127 18.13 12.61 -15.70
C GLY A 127 19.17 13.67 -15.30
N VAL A 128 18.78 14.73 -14.58
CA VAL A 128 19.72 15.79 -14.12
C VAL A 128 20.84 15.20 -13.27
N TRP A 129 20.55 14.13 -12.51
CA TRP A 129 21.55 13.45 -11.69
C TRP A 129 22.56 12.68 -12.53
N ALA A 130 22.13 12.05 -13.62
CA ALA A 130 23.00 11.30 -14.52
C ALA A 130 23.98 12.23 -15.27
N ASP A 131 23.59 13.47 -15.52
CA ASP A 131 24.48 14.48 -16.11
C ASP A 131 25.57 14.96 -15.14
N LYS A 132 25.32 14.87 -13.83
CA LYS A 132 26.18 15.43 -12.77
C LYS A 132 27.03 14.39 -12.03
N GLY A 133 26.70 13.11 -12.13
CA GLY A 133 27.41 12.05 -11.42
C GLY A 133 27.01 10.64 -11.87
N ASP A 134 27.65 9.65 -11.26
CA ASP A 134 27.44 8.24 -11.54
C ASP A 134 26.34 7.61 -10.66
N ALA A 135 25.98 6.35 -10.96
CA ALA A 135 24.98 5.61 -10.20
C ALA A 135 25.34 5.46 -8.70
N VAL A 136 26.63 5.35 -8.38
CA VAL A 136 27.10 5.28 -6.97
C VAL A 136 26.78 6.58 -6.24
N SER A 137 27.13 7.72 -6.85
CA SER A 137 26.82 9.04 -6.33
C SER A 137 25.32 9.24 -6.20
N GLY A 138 24.55 8.80 -7.21
CA GLY A 138 23.09 8.81 -7.18
C GLY A 138 22.54 8.03 -5.99
N ALA A 139 23.10 6.85 -5.69
CA ALA A 139 22.67 6.05 -4.57
C ALA A 139 22.96 6.73 -3.24
N HIS A 140 24.16 7.28 -3.07
CA HIS A 140 24.51 8.04 -1.86
C HIS A 140 23.62 9.28 -1.67
N ALA A 141 23.29 10.01 -2.73
CA ALA A 141 22.42 11.19 -2.66
C ALA A 141 20.97 10.82 -2.29
N ALA A 142 20.40 9.79 -2.94
CA ALA A 142 19.05 9.30 -2.62
C ALA A 142 18.95 8.81 -1.17
N ILE A 143 19.90 7.99 -0.73
CA ILE A 143 19.89 7.44 0.63
C ILE A 143 20.15 8.52 1.68
N TYR A 144 20.96 9.53 1.38
CA TYR A 144 21.09 10.71 2.24
C TYR A 144 19.73 11.41 2.41
N ALA A 145 19.06 11.75 1.31
CA ALA A 145 17.78 12.45 1.33
C ALA A 145 16.72 11.65 2.11
N VAL A 146 16.60 10.35 1.85
CA VAL A 146 15.63 9.49 2.54
C VAL A 146 15.93 9.39 4.04
N ARG A 147 17.20 9.28 4.45
CA ARG A 147 17.57 9.26 5.87
C ARG A 147 17.17 10.53 6.62
N LYS A 148 17.07 11.68 5.94
CA LYS A 148 16.58 12.94 6.53
C LYS A 148 15.07 12.97 6.71
N CYS A 149 14.31 12.17 5.97
CA CYS A 149 12.84 12.18 5.99
C CYS A 149 12.20 10.93 6.58
N VAL A 150 12.91 9.81 6.70
CA VAL A 150 12.32 8.54 7.18
C VAL A 150 11.70 8.65 8.59
N THR A 151 12.11 9.63 9.38
CA THR A 151 11.55 9.95 10.70
C THR A 151 10.58 11.15 10.70
N ASP A 152 10.33 11.76 9.55
CA ASP A 152 9.37 12.86 9.41
C ASP A 152 7.94 12.33 9.61
N LYS A 153 7.19 13.03 10.47
CA LYS A 153 5.82 12.70 10.86
C LYS A 153 4.78 13.30 9.91
N ILE A 154 5.18 14.25 9.06
CA ILE A 154 4.28 14.95 8.16
C ILE A 154 4.19 14.14 6.86
N ALA A 155 3.01 13.57 6.62
CA ALA A 155 2.77 12.71 5.48
C ALA A 155 3.08 13.38 4.14
N ASN A 156 2.75 14.67 3.98
CA ASN A 156 3.02 15.43 2.77
C ASN A 156 4.52 15.54 2.44
N VAL A 157 5.40 15.50 3.45
CA VAL A 157 6.86 15.45 3.23
C VAL A 157 7.32 14.01 2.94
N PHE A 158 6.76 13.06 3.68
CA PHE A 158 7.13 11.65 3.57
C PHE A 158 6.78 11.03 2.21
N LEU A 159 5.63 11.37 1.64
CA LEU A 159 5.15 10.76 0.39
C LEU A 159 6.07 11.06 -0.82
N PRO A 160 6.44 12.32 -1.14
CA PRO A 160 7.44 12.61 -2.17
C PRO A 160 8.81 11.96 -1.90
N CYS A 161 9.25 11.92 -0.64
CA CYS A 161 10.48 11.22 -0.31
C CYS A 161 10.43 9.71 -0.65
N MET A 162 9.30 9.04 -0.43
CA MET A 162 9.14 7.63 -0.82
C MET A 162 9.03 7.45 -2.33
N ARG A 163 8.51 8.43 -3.08
CA ARG A 163 8.54 8.40 -4.54
C ARG A 163 9.96 8.60 -5.08
N LEU A 164 10.74 9.52 -4.51
CA LEU A 164 12.17 9.65 -4.80
C LEU A 164 12.92 8.33 -4.57
N LEU A 165 12.66 7.62 -3.46
CA LEU A 165 13.26 6.31 -3.21
C LEU A 165 12.86 5.25 -4.25
N GLN A 166 11.60 5.25 -4.69
CA GLN A 166 11.13 4.35 -5.75
C GLN A 166 11.76 4.69 -7.10
N ALA A 167 11.84 5.97 -7.46
CA ALA A 167 12.53 6.45 -8.66
C ALA A 167 14.00 6.03 -8.63
N ALA A 168 14.69 6.25 -7.50
CA ALA A 168 16.09 5.82 -7.32
C ALA A 168 16.25 4.30 -7.40
N ALA A 169 15.29 3.53 -6.89
CA ALA A 169 15.30 2.08 -7.04
C ALA A 169 15.20 1.64 -8.51
N ASN A 170 14.28 2.24 -9.26
CA ASN A 170 14.00 1.87 -10.65
C ASN A 170 15.07 2.31 -11.64
N SER A 171 15.82 3.38 -11.35
CA SER A 171 16.90 3.86 -12.21
C SER A 171 18.27 3.54 -11.63
N VAL A 172 18.69 4.30 -10.62
CA VAL A 172 20.06 4.31 -10.09
C VAL A 172 20.46 2.97 -9.47
N PHE A 173 19.61 2.37 -8.64
CA PHE A 173 19.93 1.12 -7.98
C PHE A 173 19.97 -0.04 -8.98
N SER A 174 19.00 -0.06 -9.90
CA SER A 174 18.94 -1.04 -10.99
C SER A 174 20.18 -0.97 -11.89
N GLU A 175 20.61 0.24 -12.25
CA GLU A 175 21.85 0.47 -13.00
C GLU A 175 23.07 -0.02 -12.23
N MET A 176 23.17 0.32 -10.94
CA MET A 176 24.28 -0.09 -10.10
C MET A 176 24.40 -1.63 -10.01
N VAL A 177 23.26 -2.32 -9.87
CA VAL A 177 23.22 -3.80 -9.82
C VAL A 177 23.56 -4.42 -11.18
N SER A 178 23.10 -3.82 -12.28
CA SER A 178 23.23 -4.41 -13.62
C SER A 178 24.55 -4.11 -14.31
N SER A 179 25.11 -2.93 -14.08
CA SER A 179 26.23 -2.39 -14.86
C SER A 179 27.58 -2.49 -14.14
N MET A 180 27.58 -2.67 -12.81
CA MET A 180 28.81 -2.60 -12.01
C MET A 180 29.23 -3.94 -11.41
N PRO A 181 30.54 -4.29 -11.45
CA PRO A 181 31.08 -5.41 -10.70
C PRO A 181 30.83 -5.21 -9.20
N ARG A 182 30.17 -6.18 -8.54
CA ARG A 182 29.79 -6.13 -7.12
C ARG A 182 28.80 -5.01 -6.74
N GLY A 183 28.16 -4.36 -7.71
CA GLY A 183 27.22 -3.26 -7.46
C GLY A 183 26.11 -3.61 -6.46
N SER A 184 25.56 -4.83 -6.52
CA SER A 184 24.60 -5.32 -5.52
C SER A 184 25.17 -5.32 -4.08
N ARG A 185 26.41 -5.78 -3.89
CA ARG A 185 27.04 -5.84 -2.56
C ARG A 185 27.28 -4.44 -1.99
N ASP A 186 27.76 -3.53 -2.84
CA ASP A 186 28.04 -2.16 -2.42
C ASP A 186 26.74 -1.41 -2.11
N LEU A 187 25.71 -1.61 -2.95
CA LEU A 187 24.38 -1.05 -2.71
C LEU A 187 23.75 -1.59 -1.43
N HIS A 188 23.89 -2.89 -1.12
CA HIS A 188 23.45 -3.44 0.15
C HIS A 188 24.10 -2.71 1.34
N ALA A 189 25.42 -2.45 1.27
CA ALA A 189 26.12 -1.73 2.33
C ALA A 189 25.63 -0.28 2.51
N ILE A 190 25.24 0.39 1.41
CA ILE A 190 24.68 1.75 1.44
C ILE A 190 23.25 1.74 2.02
N LEU A 191 22.43 0.76 1.67
CA LEU A 191 21.02 0.64 2.10
C LEU A 191 20.85 0.09 3.53
N GLU A 192 21.74 -0.76 4.00
CA GLU A 192 21.65 -1.47 5.29
C GLU A 192 21.27 -0.53 6.47
N PRO A 193 21.87 0.67 6.63
CA PRO A 193 21.52 1.57 7.74
C PRO A 193 20.11 2.17 7.64
N LEU A 194 19.51 2.23 6.45
CA LEU A 194 18.17 2.78 6.22
C LEU A 194 17.07 1.75 6.51
N MET A 195 17.33 0.47 6.21
CA MET A 195 16.30 -0.58 6.24
C MET A 195 15.55 -0.70 7.57
N PRO A 196 16.18 -0.65 8.77
CA PRO A 196 15.45 -0.71 10.03
C PRO A 196 14.40 0.41 10.16
N ALA A 197 14.80 1.66 9.94
CA ALA A 197 13.92 2.82 10.03
C ALA A 197 12.78 2.76 9.01
N LEU A 198 13.05 2.27 7.79
CA LEU A 198 12.02 2.07 6.78
C LEU A 198 11.02 0.99 7.20
N THR A 199 11.48 -0.14 7.74
CA THR A 199 10.58 -1.21 8.19
C THR A 199 9.73 -0.82 9.39
N ASP A 200 10.16 0.12 10.23
CA ASP A 200 9.32 0.65 11.31
C ASP A 200 8.11 1.43 10.77
N ARG A 201 8.28 2.10 9.62
CA ARG A 201 7.21 2.85 8.92
C ARG A 201 6.15 1.95 8.26
N LEU A 202 6.36 0.63 8.19
CA LEU A 202 5.30 -0.30 7.74
C LEU A 202 4.07 -0.29 8.64
N SER A 203 4.21 0.14 9.89
CA SER A 203 3.11 0.24 10.87
C SER A 203 2.66 1.68 11.14
N ASP A 204 2.97 2.62 10.24
CA ASP A 204 2.63 4.04 10.38
C ASP A 204 1.12 4.27 10.60
N PRO A 205 0.68 5.17 11.49
CA PRO A 205 -0.75 5.42 11.68
C PRO A 205 -1.47 5.89 10.41
N ASN A 206 -0.76 6.55 9.48
CA ASN A 206 -1.30 7.00 8.21
C ASN A 206 -1.16 5.90 7.14
N LYS A 207 -2.30 5.37 6.68
CA LYS A 207 -2.35 4.33 5.64
C LYS A 207 -1.62 4.70 4.35
N ARG A 208 -1.60 6.00 3.97
CA ARG A 208 -0.86 6.44 2.77
C ARG A 208 0.64 6.28 2.96
N CYS A 209 1.16 6.57 4.16
CA CYS A 209 2.56 6.37 4.50
C CYS A 209 2.92 4.89 4.58
N GLN A 210 2.03 4.05 5.13
CA GLN A 210 2.20 2.59 5.12
C GLN A 210 2.34 2.06 3.69
N GLU A 211 1.40 2.43 2.80
CA GLU A 211 1.41 1.98 1.41
C GLU A 211 2.63 2.49 0.64
N ALA A 212 3.01 3.75 0.83
CA ALA A 212 4.23 4.30 0.24
C ALA A 212 5.50 3.56 0.71
N THR A 213 5.56 3.19 2.00
CA THR A 213 6.67 2.40 2.56
C THR A 213 6.68 0.98 1.97
N ARG A 214 5.51 0.35 1.86
CA ARG A 214 5.35 -0.98 1.23
C ARG A 214 5.86 -0.96 -0.21
N ASN A 215 5.45 0.03 -1.01
CA ASN A 215 5.85 0.15 -2.41
C ASN A 215 7.34 0.49 -2.56
N ALA A 216 7.92 1.30 -1.67
CA ALA A 216 9.36 1.54 -1.65
C ALA A 216 10.17 0.28 -1.34
N ILE A 217 9.77 -0.52 -0.34
CA ILE A 217 10.44 -1.81 -0.05
C ILE A 217 10.27 -2.79 -1.22
N LEU A 218 9.12 -2.79 -1.88
CA LEU A 218 8.89 -3.62 -3.06
C LEU A 218 9.80 -3.21 -4.23
N ALA A 219 9.94 -1.90 -4.49
CA ALA A 219 10.86 -1.39 -5.51
C ALA A 219 12.32 -1.78 -5.20
N ILE A 220 12.73 -1.74 -3.93
CA ILE A 220 14.04 -2.27 -3.50
C ILE A 220 14.12 -3.77 -3.76
N ALA A 221 13.10 -4.55 -3.43
CA ALA A 221 13.10 -6.00 -3.65
C ALA A 221 13.26 -6.37 -5.13
N VAL A 222 12.56 -5.65 -6.01
CA VAL A 222 12.61 -5.88 -7.47
C VAL A 222 13.97 -5.51 -8.06
N ASN A 223 14.52 -4.36 -7.69
CA ASN A 223 15.72 -3.82 -8.35
C ASN A 223 17.04 -4.22 -7.67
N VAL A 224 17.02 -4.48 -6.36
CA VAL A 224 18.22 -4.81 -5.55
C VAL A 224 18.28 -6.30 -5.23
N GLY A 225 17.12 -6.91 -5.03
CA GLY A 225 16.97 -8.35 -4.79
C GLY A 225 16.09 -8.64 -3.56
N PRO A 226 15.21 -9.66 -3.65
CA PRO A 226 14.22 -9.92 -2.61
C PRO A 226 14.88 -10.36 -1.29
N SER A 227 15.96 -11.15 -1.33
CA SER A 227 16.67 -11.61 -0.13
C SER A 227 17.17 -10.46 0.75
N PHE A 228 17.70 -9.40 0.12
CA PHE A 228 18.15 -8.21 0.85
C PHE A 228 16.95 -7.46 1.46
N ALA A 229 15.95 -7.13 0.64
CA ALA A 229 14.79 -6.36 1.07
C ALA A 229 14.03 -7.07 2.22
N THR A 230 13.86 -8.39 2.14
CA THR A 230 13.10 -9.15 3.14
C THR A 230 13.90 -9.46 4.39
N HIS A 231 15.23 -9.36 4.39
CA HIS A 231 16.06 -9.66 5.56
C HIS A 231 15.62 -8.88 6.81
N HIS A 232 15.31 -7.59 6.65
CA HIS A 232 14.81 -6.77 7.76
C HIS A 232 13.31 -6.97 8.01
N VAL A 233 12.52 -7.28 6.99
CA VAL A 233 11.07 -7.54 7.12
C VAL A 233 10.82 -8.80 7.98
N LEU A 234 11.67 -9.82 7.84
CA LEU A 234 11.61 -11.09 8.59
C LEU A 234 11.93 -10.94 10.09
N LYS A 235 12.44 -9.80 10.54
CA LYS A 235 12.71 -9.54 11.96
C LYS A 235 11.38 -9.23 12.68
N ILE A 236 10.91 -10.19 13.49
CA ILE A 236 9.64 -10.09 14.24
C ILE A 236 9.81 -9.70 15.72
N THR A 237 11.05 -9.60 16.19
CA THR A 237 11.36 -9.21 17.58
C THR A 237 12.12 -7.89 17.63
N SER A 238 11.92 -7.15 18.71
CA SER A 238 12.71 -5.97 19.06
C SER A 238 13.78 -6.32 20.08
N ARG A 239 14.99 -5.78 19.93
CA ARG A 239 16.00 -5.73 20.99
C ARG A 239 15.93 -4.35 21.63
N ARG A 240 15.52 -4.28 22.90
CA ARG A 240 15.59 -3.03 23.67
C ARG A 240 17.08 -2.67 23.82
N GLY A 241 17.43 -1.43 23.45
CA GLY A 241 18.82 -0.98 23.34
C GLY A 241 19.62 -1.13 24.65
N ALA A 242 20.93 -1.31 24.49
CA ALA A 242 21.94 -1.44 25.53
C ALA A 242 22.15 -0.13 26.34
N GLY A 243 21.10 0.38 26.97
CA GLY A 243 21.10 1.57 27.80
C GLY A 243 20.35 1.32 29.10
N GLY A 244 21.08 0.82 30.11
CA GLY A 244 20.63 0.76 31.50
C GLY A 244 19.85 -0.50 31.91
N ARG A 245 20.56 -1.39 32.62
CA ARG A 245 20.09 -2.55 33.40
C ARG A 245 19.51 -3.73 32.61
N ALA A 246 20.32 -4.79 32.53
CA ALA A 246 20.08 -6.15 32.01
C ALA A 246 19.55 -6.20 30.56
N ALA A 247 20.22 -6.96 29.69
CA ALA A 247 19.70 -7.28 28.36
C ALA A 247 18.33 -7.97 28.52
N ALA A 248 17.25 -7.20 28.38
CA ALA A 248 15.89 -7.74 28.44
C ALA A 248 15.72 -8.77 27.31
N ALA A 249 14.99 -9.84 27.59
CA ALA A 249 14.66 -10.84 26.59
C ALA A 249 14.00 -10.16 25.36
N PRO A 250 14.29 -10.62 24.12
CA PRO A 250 13.67 -10.07 22.93
C PRO A 250 12.14 -10.13 23.06
N SER A 251 11.46 -9.02 22.81
CA SER A 251 9.99 -8.98 22.78
C SER A 251 9.49 -8.96 21.35
N LEU A 252 8.29 -9.49 21.10
CA LEU A 252 7.64 -9.36 19.80
C LEU A 252 7.35 -7.89 19.47
N LEU A 253 7.31 -7.59 18.17
CA LEU A 253 6.85 -6.30 17.67
C LEU A 253 5.33 -6.12 17.89
N PRO A 254 4.82 -4.88 17.84
CA PRO A 254 3.37 -4.62 17.90
C PRO A 254 2.60 -5.35 16.80
N ASN A 255 1.37 -5.78 17.10
CA ASN A 255 0.53 -6.59 16.18
C ASN A 255 0.43 -5.98 14.77
N LYS A 256 0.18 -4.66 14.67
CA LYS A 256 0.12 -3.94 13.38
C LYS A 256 1.41 -4.08 12.56
N ALA A 257 2.56 -4.05 13.22
CA ALA A 257 3.86 -4.21 12.55
C ALA A 257 4.08 -5.65 12.08
N LEU A 258 3.60 -6.64 12.83
CA LEU A 258 3.69 -8.06 12.44
C LEU A 258 2.81 -8.35 11.21
N SER A 259 1.54 -7.89 11.23
CA SER A 259 0.62 -8.03 10.09
C SER A 259 1.17 -7.34 8.84
N ALA A 260 1.64 -6.08 8.96
CA ALA A 260 2.21 -5.35 7.83
C ALA A 260 3.44 -6.02 7.22
N ARG A 261 4.27 -6.69 8.04
CA ARG A 261 5.41 -7.48 7.55
C ARG A 261 4.95 -8.70 6.74
N CYS A 262 3.90 -9.40 7.18
CA CYS A 262 3.29 -10.48 6.39
C CYS A 262 2.75 -9.97 5.04
N ASP A 263 2.12 -8.80 5.02
CA ASP A 263 1.56 -8.22 3.79
C ASP A 263 2.64 -7.80 2.79
N VAL A 264 3.74 -7.21 3.27
CA VAL A 264 4.90 -6.89 2.42
C VAL A 264 5.54 -8.16 1.87
N LEU A 265 5.71 -9.20 2.69
CA LEU A 265 6.28 -10.48 2.21
C LEU A 265 5.39 -11.10 1.12
N GLN A 266 4.08 -11.06 1.28
CA GLN A 266 3.14 -11.50 0.23
C GLN A 266 3.30 -10.67 -1.05
N ALA A 267 3.45 -9.35 -0.94
CA ALA A 267 3.71 -8.46 -2.08
C ALA A 267 5.02 -8.79 -2.82
N VAL A 268 6.09 -9.07 -2.08
CA VAL A 268 7.38 -9.46 -2.64
C VAL A 268 7.27 -10.82 -3.33
N ILE A 269 6.53 -11.79 -2.75
CA ILE A 269 6.26 -13.08 -3.41
C ILE A 269 5.49 -12.85 -4.72
N ASP A 270 4.48 -11.98 -4.72
CA ASP A 270 3.67 -11.67 -5.91
C ASP A 270 4.49 -11.08 -7.05
N THR A 271 5.51 -10.29 -6.72
CA THR A 271 6.26 -9.52 -7.72
C THR A 271 7.56 -10.20 -8.13
N CYS A 272 8.30 -10.77 -7.18
CA CYS A 272 9.61 -11.40 -7.42
C CYS A 272 9.53 -12.92 -7.60
N GLY A 273 8.38 -13.54 -7.30
CA GLY A 273 8.25 -14.99 -7.21
C GLY A 273 9.02 -15.58 -6.02
N LEU A 274 8.92 -16.89 -5.83
CA LEU A 274 9.67 -17.60 -4.80
C LEU A 274 10.52 -18.69 -5.48
N VAL A 275 11.81 -18.74 -5.16
CA VAL A 275 12.70 -19.79 -5.69
C VAL A 275 12.36 -21.11 -5.00
N SER A 276 11.80 -22.07 -5.74
CA SER A 276 11.65 -23.45 -5.27
C SER A 276 13.02 -24.13 -5.21
N THR A 277 13.37 -24.70 -4.07
CA THR A 277 14.59 -25.50 -3.88
C THR A 277 14.49 -26.92 -4.45
N ASP A 278 13.36 -27.24 -5.08
CA ASP A 278 12.92 -28.61 -5.31
C ASP A 278 12.46 -28.77 -6.77
N ALA A 279 13.42 -28.66 -7.68
CA ALA A 279 13.41 -29.34 -8.98
C ALA A 279 14.85 -29.32 -9.52
N GLY A 280 15.38 -30.46 -9.97
CA GLY A 280 16.73 -30.63 -10.48
C GLY A 280 17.02 -29.92 -11.81
N GLY A 281 16.83 -28.60 -11.85
CA GLY A 281 17.35 -27.71 -12.88
C GLY A 281 18.58 -27.01 -12.33
N VAL A 282 19.70 -27.17 -13.02
CA VAL A 282 20.95 -26.47 -12.73
C VAL A 282 20.66 -24.97 -12.71
N ALA A 283 20.74 -24.36 -11.53
CA ALA A 283 20.76 -22.92 -11.38
C ALA A 283 22.11 -22.42 -11.91
N GLU A 284 22.20 -22.20 -13.22
CA GLU A 284 23.32 -21.44 -13.79
C GLU A 284 23.28 -20.05 -13.17
N ASN A 285 24.31 -19.77 -12.35
CA ASN A 285 24.56 -18.56 -11.56
C ASN A 285 24.02 -18.50 -10.12
N ALA A 286 23.81 -19.64 -9.45
CA ALA A 286 23.76 -19.66 -7.99
C ALA A 286 25.18 -19.51 -7.39
N HIS A 287 25.66 -18.27 -7.27
CA HIS A 287 26.66 -17.96 -6.25
C HIS A 287 26.06 -18.38 -4.89
N GLY A 288 26.67 -19.37 -4.23
CA GLY A 288 26.22 -19.98 -2.97
C GLY A 288 25.95 -18.96 -1.87
N SER A 289 24.77 -18.37 -1.89
CA SER A 289 24.30 -17.34 -0.99
C SER A 289 23.16 -17.92 -0.16
N ASN A 290 23.27 -17.82 1.15
CA ASN A 290 22.21 -18.12 2.10
C ASN A 290 21.02 -17.17 1.85
N SER A 291 20.20 -17.44 0.82
CA SER A 291 19.03 -16.62 0.51
C SER A 291 18.06 -16.68 1.69
N SER A 292 17.89 -15.55 2.36
CA SER A 292 16.87 -15.33 3.39
C SER A 292 15.44 -15.41 2.85
N PHE A 293 15.26 -15.42 1.53
CA PHE A 293 13.96 -15.43 0.88
C PHE A 293 13.69 -16.79 0.22
N THR A 294 13.30 -17.76 1.05
CA THR A 294 12.98 -19.12 0.65
C THR A 294 11.71 -19.59 1.36
N ALA A 295 11.01 -20.58 0.79
CA ALA A 295 9.79 -21.12 1.39
C ALA A 295 9.97 -21.57 2.86
N PRO A 296 11.04 -22.29 3.25
CA PRO A 296 11.23 -22.68 4.65
C PRO A 296 11.38 -21.48 5.59
N VAL A 297 12.07 -20.41 5.18
CA VAL A 297 12.27 -19.22 6.02
C VAL A 297 10.94 -18.45 6.21
N LEU A 298 10.17 -18.28 5.13
CA LEU A 298 8.87 -17.62 5.18
C LEU A 298 7.86 -18.41 6.02
N LEU A 299 7.83 -19.74 5.87
CA LEU A 299 6.99 -20.63 6.68
C LEU A 299 7.42 -20.61 8.15
N THR A 300 8.73 -20.57 8.42
CA THR A 300 9.23 -20.44 9.80
C THR A 300 8.67 -19.18 10.46
N MET A 301 8.79 -18.02 9.82
CA MET A 301 8.21 -16.78 10.35
C MET A 301 6.69 -16.90 10.55
N ALA A 302 5.95 -17.38 9.54
CA ALA A 302 4.50 -17.50 9.63
C ALA A 302 4.05 -18.38 10.79
N PHE A 303 4.67 -19.56 10.95
CA PHE A 303 4.33 -20.49 12.02
C PHE A 303 4.82 -20.04 13.40
N ASP A 304 5.92 -19.30 13.48
CA ASP A 304 6.36 -18.66 14.72
C ASP A 304 5.34 -17.63 15.20
N LEU A 305 4.78 -16.82 14.29
CA LEU A 305 3.69 -15.90 14.61
C LEU A 305 2.43 -16.64 15.08
N LEU A 306 2.06 -17.74 14.43
CA LEU A 306 0.89 -18.54 14.82
C LEU A 306 1.02 -19.17 16.21
N LYS A 307 2.25 -19.49 16.65
CA LYS A 307 2.55 -20.04 17.97
C LYS A 307 2.62 -18.96 19.05
N GLN A 308 3.26 -17.84 18.74
CA GLN A 308 3.63 -16.83 19.74
C GLN A 308 2.61 -15.70 19.87
N CYS A 309 1.80 -15.43 18.84
CA CYS A 309 0.87 -14.30 18.79
C CYS A 309 -0.60 -14.75 18.89
N PRO A 310 -1.35 -14.32 19.93
CA PRO A 310 -2.77 -14.66 20.05
C PRO A 310 -3.69 -13.74 19.23
N ALA A 311 -3.20 -12.58 18.76
CA ALA A 311 -3.99 -11.59 18.06
C ALA A 311 -4.55 -12.11 16.72
N SER A 312 -5.85 -11.88 16.49
CA SER A 312 -6.58 -12.45 15.35
C SER A 312 -6.09 -11.92 14.00
N ASP A 313 -5.78 -10.63 13.92
CA ASP A 313 -5.23 -9.95 12.75
C ASP A 313 -3.86 -10.51 12.33
N VAL A 314 -2.95 -10.69 13.29
CA VAL A 314 -1.62 -11.27 13.06
C VAL A 314 -1.74 -12.72 12.62
N ARG A 315 -2.61 -13.50 13.27
CA ARG A 315 -2.85 -14.91 12.90
C ARG A 315 -3.43 -15.03 11.50
N SER A 316 -4.42 -14.21 11.14
CA SER A 316 -5.00 -14.18 9.80
C SER A 316 -3.95 -13.86 8.73
N SER A 317 -3.11 -12.83 8.98
CA SER A 317 -2.02 -12.44 8.09
C SER A 317 -0.97 -13.55 7.93
N ALA A 318 -0.61 -14.22 9.04
CA ALA A 318 0.34 -15.33 9.03
C ALA A 318 -0.20 -16.57 8.30
N VAL A 319 -1.48 -16.91 8.47
CA VAL A 319 -2.14 -17.99 7.70
C VAL A 319 -2.19 -17.64 6.22
N SER A 320 -2.52 -16.39 5.87
CA SER A 320 -2.52 -15.93 4.47
C SER A 320 -1.13 -16.06 3.83
N LEU A 321 -0.07 -15.64 4.53
CA LEU A 321 1.31 -15.82 4.08
C LEU A 321 1.67 -17.31 3.92
N ALA A 322 1.32 -18.17 4.88
CA ALA A 322 1.57 -19.60 4.79
C ALA A 322 0.83 -20.26 3.61
N ALA A 323 -0.44 -19.90 3.39
CA ALA A 323 -1.24 -20.34 2.25
C ALA A 323 -0.64 -19.85 0.92
N LYS A 324 -0.15 -18.60 0.88
CA LYS A 324 0.55 -18.04 -0.28
C LYS A 324 1.78 -18.86 -0.64
N VAL A 325 2.64 -19.16 0.33
CA VAL A 325 3.83 -20.01 0.10
C VAL A 325 3.42 -21.42 -0.33
N CYS A 326 2.44 -22.02 0.35
CA CYS A 326 1.88 -23.34 0.01
C CYS A 326 1.34 -23.41 -1.43
N SER A 327 0.75 -22.33 -1.94
CA SER A 327 0.27 -22.27 -3.33
C SER A 327 1.39 -22.38 -4.38
N LEU A 328 2.63 -22.08 -4.00
CA LEU A 328 3.79 -22.07 -4.90
C LEU A 328 4.64 -23.34 -4.79
N VAL A 329 4.93 -23.79 -3.58
CA VAL A 329 5.79 -24.98 -3.34
C VAL A 329 5.00 -26.27 -3.07
N GLY A 330 3.68 -26.17 -2.96
CA GLY A 330 2.81 -27.31 -2.69
C GLY A 330 2.60 -27.59 -1.19
N ARG A 331 1.65 -28.51 -0.95
CA ARG A 331 1.13 -28.87 0.38
C ARG A 331 2.15 -29.53 1.29
N ASP A 332 3.12 -30.23 0.71
CA ASP A 332 4.05 -31.03 1.50
C ASP A 332 5.02 -30.15 2.30
N ALA A 333 5.31 -28.93 1.83
CA ALA A 333 6.19 -27.98 2.49
C ALA A 333 5.69 -27.53 3.88
N ILE A 334 4.37 -27.49 4.10
CA ILE A 334 3.78 -27.02 5.37
C ILE A 334 3.61 -28.12 6.42
N LYS A 335 3.63 -29.41 6.02
CA LYS A 335 3.40 -30.55 6.92
C LYS A 335 4.32 -30.57 8.15
N PRO A 336 5.65 -30.32 8.03
CA PRO A 336 6.54 -30.28 9.20
C PRO A 336 6.17 -29.17 10.18
N PHE A 337 5.74 -28.01 9.66
CA PHE A 337 5.41 -26.85 10.47
C PHE A 337 4.07 -27.03 11.21
N ILE A 338 3.06 -27.61 10.56
CA ILE A 338 1.77 -27.88 11.22
C ILE A 338 1.95 -28.88 12.37
N LYS A 339 2.74 -29.95 12.16
CA LYS A 339 3.07 -30.92 13.22
C LYS A 339 3.74 -30.28 14.44
N SER A 340 4.44 -29.16 14.25
CA SER A 340 5.13 -28.44 15.33
C SER A 340 4.20 -27.62 16.24
N ILE A 341 2.93 -27.43 15.88
CA ILE A 341 1.94 -26.77 16.75
C ILE A 341 1.46 -27.80 17.77
N GLU A 342 1.45 -27.51 19.07
CA GLU A 342 1.12 -28.54 20.07
C GLU A 342 -0.36 -28.93 20.11
N ARG A 343 -1.26 -27.96 19.94
CA ARG A 343 -2.71 -28.16 20.11
C ARG A 343 -3.37 -28.66 18.82
N GLN A 344 -4.00 -29.82 18.88
CA GLN A 344 -4.65 -30.45 17.73
C GLN A 344 -5.75 -29.57 17.11
N SER A 345 -6.61 -28.94 17.92
CA SER A 345 -7.66 -28.04 17.42
C SER A 345 -7.10 -26.83 16.66
N GLN A 346 -5.93 -26.34 17.05
CA GLN A 346 -5.26 -25.25 16.34
C GLN A 346 -4.68 -25.72 15.00
N ARG A 347 -4.16 -26.95 14.92
CA ARG A 347 -3.68 -27.55 13.65
C ARG A 347 -4.83 -27.64 12.66
N GLU A 348 -5.94 -28.23 13.06
CA GLU A 348 -7.12 -28.42 12.22
C GLU A 348 -7.70 -27.08 11.75
N ALA A 349 -7.78 -26.09 12.64
CA ALA A 349 -8.24 -24.74 12.26
C ALA A 349 -7.31 -24.07 11.24
N ILE A 350 -5.99 -24.17 11.41
CA ILE A 350 -5.01 -23.59 10.48
C ILE A 350 -5.05 -24.32 9.14
N GLU A 351 -5.09 -25.66 9.13
CA GLU A 351 -5.21 -26.45 7.90
C GLU A 351 -6.49 -26.10 7.14
N THR A 352 -7.63 -26.03 7.84
CA THR A 352 -8.92 -25.68 7.25
C THR A 352 -8.90 -24.28 6.64
N GLU A 353 -8.29 -23.31 7.32
CA GLU A 353 -8.21 -21.94 6.79
C GLU A 353 -7.26 -21.85 5.58
N ILE A 354 -6.12 -22.55 5.60
CA ILE A 354 -5.24 -22.64 4.44
C ILE A 354 -5.98 -23.29 3.26
N ASP A 355 -6.76 -24.34 3.51
CA ASP A 355 -7.60 -25.00 2.50
C ASP A 355 -8.65 -24.06 1.93
N ARG A 356 -9.32 -23.29 2.79
CA ARG A 356 -10.29 -22.27 2.38
C ARG A 356 -9.66 -21.24 1.45
N ILE A 357 -8.49 -20.71 1.79
CA ILE A 357 -7.78 -19.70 0.98
C ILE A 357 -7.35 -20.27 -0.38
N LEU A 358 -6.82 -21.51 -0.39
CA LEU A 358 -6.36 -22.15 -1.61
C LEU A 358 -7.50 -22.55 -2.55
N ASN A 359 -8.63 -23.01 -2.00
CA ASN A 359 -9.82 -23.37 -2.76
C ASN A 359 -10.61 -22.14 -3.22
N GLY A 360 -10.71 -21.09 -2.40
CA GLY A 360 -11.35 -19.83 -2.76
C GLY A 360 -10.68 -19.14 -3.96
N ARG A 361 -9.35 -19.26 -4.09
CA ARG A 361 -8.61 -18.76 -5.26
C ARG A 361 -8.87 -19.53 -6.56
N ARG A 362 -9.38 -20.77 -6.50
CA ARG A 362 -9.68 -21.59 -7.69
C ARG A 362 -11.05 -21.29 -8.33
N GLY A 363 -11.94 -20.57 -7.65
CA GLY A 363 -13.31 -20.32 -8.11
C GLY A 363 -13.49 -19.20 -9.17
N SER A 364 -12.47 -18.38 -9.44
CA SER A 364 -12.63 -17.17 -10.26
C SER A 364 -12.18 -17.27 -11.72
N ASN A 365 -11.63 -18.42 -12.18
CA ASN A 365 -11.04 -18.55 -13.52
C ASN A 365 -11.59 -19.71 -14.38
N SER A 366 -12.78 -20.23 -14.08
CA SER A 366 -13.38 -21.27 -14.92
C SER A 366 -14.90 -21.19 -14.97
N SER A 367 -15.44 -20.43 -15.93
CA SER A 367 -16.68 -20.80 -16.63
C SER A 367 -16.96 -19.85 -17.81
N SER A 368 -16.35 -20.16 -18.96
CA SER A 368 -16.87 -19.71 -20.26
C SER A 368 -17.61 -20.87 -20.94
N SER A 369 -18.81 -20.55 -21.43
CA SER A 369 -19.63 -21.31 -22.39
C SER A 369 -20.11 -22.70 -21.92
N SER A 370 -21.42 -22.94 -21.79
CA SER A 370 -22.27 -23.01 -22.98
C SER A 370 -23.75 -23.07 -22.57
N SER A 371 -24.49 -22.01 -22.86
CA SER A 371 -25.95 -21.98 -22.88
C SER A 371 -26.43 -22.39 -24.28
N LYS A 372 -27.24 -23.45 -24.35
CA LYS A 372 -28.10 -23.72 -25.50
C LYS A 372 -29.56 -23.58 -25.09
N SER A 373 -30.20 -22.66 -25.78
CA SER A 373 -31.57 -22.16 -25.72
C SER A 373 -32.64 -23.20 -26.08
N ALA A 374 -33.88 -23.00 -25.60
CA ALA A 374 -35.16 -22.96 -26.37
C ALA A 374 -36.38 -23.05 -25.39
N PRO A 375 -37.65 -22.83 -25.80
CA PRO A 375 -38.30 -21.53 -25.70
C PRO A 375 -39.60 -21.48 -24.87
N ARG A 376 -39.97 -20.25 -24.55
CA ARG A 376 -41.19 -19.72 -23.91
C ARG A 376 -42.52 -20.33 -24.40
N ARG A 377 -43.47 -20.57 -23.47
CA ARG A 377 -44.92 -20.54 -23.76
C ARG A 377 -45.70 -19.85 -22.63
N ARG A 378 -46.50 -18.86 -23.02
CA ARG A 378 -47.41 -18.03 -22.21
C ARG A 378 -48.68 -18.83 -21.85
N PRO A 379 -49.35 -18.56 -20.71
CA PRO A 379 -50.70 -18.00 -20.80
C PRO A 379 -51.08 -16.97 -19.72
N GLN A 380 -52.22 -16.31 -19.98
CA GLN A 380 -52.86 -15.22 -19.24
C GLN A 380 -53.61 -15.65 -17.95
N PRO A 381 -54.03 -14.70 -17.10
CA PRO A 381 -54.58 -14.93 -15.76
C PRO A 381 -56.11 -14.85 -15.72
N GLN A 382 -56.79 -15.71 -14.93
CA GLN A 382 -58.18 -15.47 -14.49
C GLN A 382 -58.47 -16.10 -13.10
N ASP A 383 -59.29 -15.37 -12.35
CA ASP A 383 -59.66 -15.48 -10.93
C ASP A 383 -60.52 -16.70 -10.55
N SER A 384 -60.46 -17.09 -9.27
CA SER A 384 -61.60 -17.26 -8.32
C SER A 384 -61.33 -18.31 -7.21
N ARG A 385 -61.68 -17.96 -5.97
CA ARG A 385 -61.60 -18.73 -4.71
C ARG A 385 -62.77 -19.77 -4.58
N PRO A 386 -63.00 -20.43 -3.41
CA PRO A 386 -62.25 -21.54 -2.80
C PRO A 386 -63.16 -22.74 -2.39
N ASN A 387 -62.67 -23.99 -2.28
CA ASN A 387 -63.06 -24.91 -1.18
C ASN A 387 -62.23 -26.21 -1.08
N SER A 388 -61.80 -26.48 0.15
CA SER A 388 -61.51 -27.73 0.88
C SER A 388 -61.41 -29.10 0.18
N GLY A 389 -60.29 -29.80 0.45
CA GLY A 389 -60.16 -31.26 0.31
C GLY A 389 -58.72 -31.72 0.62
N LEU A 390 -58.54 -32.48 1.71
CA LEU A 390 -57.26 -33.02 2.18
C LEU A 390 -56.81 -34.23 1.35
N THR A 391 -55.61 -34.20 0.75
CA THR A 391 -54.75 -35.38 0.56
C THR A 391 -53.26 -35.00 0.56
N LYS A 392 -52.47 -35.92 1.09
CA LYS A 392 -51.02 -35.93 1.36
C LYS A 392 -50.12 -35.70 0.13
N ASP A 393 -48.88 -35.29 0.45
CA ASP A 393 -47.66 -35.28 -0.37
C ASP A 393 -47.46 -34.14 -1.38
N GLN A 394 -46.86 -33.04 -0.89
CA GLN A 394 -45.70 -32.37 -1.52
C GLN A 394 -45.24 -31.17 -0.68
N GLN A 395 -43.95 -31.18 -0.31
CA GLN A 395 -43.22 -30.06 0.28
C GLN A 395 -43.32 -28.84 -0.65
N PRO A 396 -43.81 -27.66 -0.22
CA PRO A 396 -43.73 -26.47 -1.04
C PRO A 396 -42.29 -25.96 -1.07
N ALA A 397 -41.83 -25.62 -2.28
CA ALA A 397 -40.63 -24.82 -2.49
C ALA A 397 -40.77 -23.52 -1.68
N VAL A 398 -39.85 -23.32 -0.74
CA VAL A 398 -39.70 -22.08 0.02
C VAL A 398 -39.38 -20.98 -0.99
N ALA A 399 -40.28 -20.01 -1.16
CA ALA A 399 -39.94 -18.77 -1.85
C ALA A 399 -38.72 -18.15 -1.15
N PRO A 400 -37.71 -17.64 -1.87
CA PRO A 400 -36.55 -17.04 -1.22
C PRO A 400 -37.05 -15.93 -0.30
N THR A 401 -36.89 -16.13 1.00
CA THR A 401 -37.25 -15.13 2.00
C THR A 401 -36.40 -13.90 1.70
N PRO A 402 -37.02 -12.72 1.46
CA PRO A 402 -36.23 -11.52 1.23
C PRO A 402 -35.37 -11.28 2.47
N VAL A 403 -34.06 -11.27 2.27
CA VAL A 403 -33.13 -10.95 3.35
C VAL A 403 -33.19 -9.45 3.55
N VAL A 404 -33.66 -9.04 4.71
CA VAL A 404 -33.86 -7.64 5.09
C VAL A 404 -32.85 -7.29 6.17
N CYS A 405 -32.23 -6.12 6.09
CA CYS A 405 -31.39 -5.61 7.15
C CYS A 405 -32.22 -5.48 8.44
N GLN A 406 -31.82 -6.19 9.49
CA GLN A 406 -32.55 -6.21 10.76
C GLN A 406 -32.55 -4.86 11.50
N PHE A 407 -31.60 -3.97 11.18
CA PHE A 407 -31.42 -2.69 11.90
C PHE A 407 -32.15 -1.52 11.23
N CYS A 408 -32.19 -1.47 9.89
CA CYS A 408 -32.82 -0.36 9.15
C CYS A 408 -34.00 -0.80 8.27
N GLY A 409 -34.25 -2.09 8.13
CA GLY A 409 -35.35 -2.61 7.32
C GLY A 409 -35.13 -2.54 5.80
N TYR A 410 -33.94 -2.12 5.34
CA TYR A 410 -33.61 -2.11 3.91
C TYR A 410 -33.46 -3.53 3.37
N SER A 411 -34.15 -3.85 2.27
CA SER A 411 -34.06 -5.14 1.59
C SER A 411 -33.46 -4.95 0.20
N ASP A 412 -32.41 -5.71 -0.10
CA ASP A 412 -31.86 -5.83 -1.44
C ASP A 412 -32.04 -7.27 -1.93
N PRO A 413 -32.57 -7.50 -3.15
CA PRO A 413 -32.65 -8.84 -3.74
C PRO A 413 -31.30 -9.59 -3.77
N GLU A 414 -30.17 -8.89 -3.81
CA GLU A 414 -28.84 -9.49 -3.82
C GLU A 414 -28.34 -9.93 -2.43
N PHE A 415 -28.92 -9.43 -1.33
CA PHE A 415 -28.57 -9.87 0.03
C PHE A 415 -28.84 -11.37 0.26
N ALA A 416 -29.82 -11.94 -0.43
CA ALA A 416 -30.14 -13.36 -0.33
C ALA A 416 -29.09 -14.27 -1.02
N ASN A 417 -28.33 -13.74 -1.97
CA ASN A 417 -27.36 -14.49 -2.77
C ASN A 417 -25.91 -14.22 -2.37
N GLN A 418 -25.64 -13.10 -1.67
CA GLN A 418 -24.30 -12.66 -1.30
C GLN A 418 -24.31 -12.07 0.13
N SER A 419 -23.81 -12.85 1.10
CA SER A 419 -23.69 -12.41 2.50
C SER A 419 -22.80 -11.17 2.66
N ASP A 420 -21.77 -11.04 1.83
CA ASP A 420 -20.79 -9.94 1.89
C ASP A 420 -21.42 -8.57 1.58
N LEU A 421 -22.52 -8.54 0.81
CA LEU A 421 -23.27 -7.30 0.54
C LEU A 421 -24.09 -6.85 1.74
N LEU A 422 -24.63 -7.79 2.53
CA LEU A 422 -25.32 -7.48 3.78
C LEU A 422 -24.33 -6.98 4.83
N ASP A 423 -23.14 -7.59 4.90
CA ASP A 423 -22.05 -7.14 5.77
C ASP A 423 -21.51 -5.76 5.35
N LEU A 424 -21.36 -5.49 4.05
CA LEU A 424 -20.98 -4.18 3.52
C LEU A 424 -22.02 -3.12 3.86
N HIS A 425 -23.31 -3.47 3.77
CA HIS A 425 -24.40 -2.59 4.20
C HIS A 425 -24.30 -2.31 5.70
N TYR A 426 -24.11 -3.32 6.57
CA TYR A 426 -23.95 -3.10 8.01
C TYR A 426 -22.77 -2.18 8.34
N TRP A 427 -21.69 -2.27 7.57
CA TRP A 427 -20.47 -1.51 7.79
C TRP A 427 -20.54 -0.07 7.27
N ARG A 428 -21.05 0.14 6.05
CA ARG A 428 -20.89 1.41 5.33
C ARG A 428 -22.20 2.17 5.11
N ASP A 429 -23.30 1.44 4.90
CA ASP A 429 -24.51 2.01 4.31
C ASP A 429 -25.72 1.99 5.26
N CYS A 430 -25.67 1.27 6.38
CA CYS A 430 -26.80 1.13 7.31
C CYS A 430 -26.96 2.39 8.19
N PRO A 431 -28.05 3.16 8.05
CA PRO A 431 -28.24 4.41 8.81
C PRO A 431 -28.52 4.18 10.31
N SER A 432 -28.87 2.95 10.68
CA SER A 432 -29.14 2.56 12.07
C SER A 432 -27.86 2.15 12.82
N LEU A 433 -26.74 1.97 12.12
CA LEU A 433 -25.45 1.57 12.68
C LEU A 433 -24.43 2.70 12.51
N THR A 434 -23.54 2.86 13.47
CA THR A 434 -22.45 3.83 13.44
C THR A 434 -21.19 3.26 14.05
N GLN A 435 -20.04 3.74 13.62
CA GLN A 435 -18.76 3.38 14.24
C GLN A 435 -18.51 4.26 15.48
N CYS A 436 -18.22 3.64 16.63
CA CYS A 436 -17.76 4.35 17.82
C CYS A 436 -16.34 4.90 17.57
N TYR A 437 -16.16 6.23 17.68
CA TYR A 437 -14.86 6.87 17.45
C TYR A 437 -13.78 6.53 18.50
N GLY A 438 -14.16 5.95 19.64
CA GLY A 438 -13.23 5.56 20.71
C GLY A 438 -12.60 4.18 20.48
N CYS A 439 -13.44 3.15 20.30
CA CYS A 439 -13.00 1.76 20.16
C CYS A 439 -13.06 1.23 18.72
N GLY A 440 -13.72 1.94 17.80
CA GLY A 440 -13.88 1.51 16.40
C GLY A 440 -14.95 0.43 16.18
N GLN A 441 -15.69 0.01 17.21
CA GLN A 441 -16.77 -0.96 17.10
C GLN A 441 -17.99 -0.35 16.39
N VAL A 442 -18.63 -1.12 15.51
CA VAL A 442 -19.92 -0.75 14.90
C VAL A 442 -21.02 -1.08 15.90
N VAL A 443 -21.79 -0.07 16.28
CA VAL A 443 -22.87 -0.16 17.28
C VAL A 443 -24.13 0.48 16.72
N GLU A 444 -25.29 0.16 17.28
CA GLU A 444 -26.53 0.86 16.94
C GLU A 444 -26.43 2.33 17.32
N LEU A 445 -26.88 3.21 16.43
CA LEU A 445 -26.84 4.67 16.62
C LEU A 445 -27.56 5.07 17.93
N ALA A 446 -28.68 4.41 18.25
CA ALA A 446 -29.44 4.64 19.47
C ALA A 446 -28.69 4.19 20.75
N GLY A 447 -27.87 3.14 20.65
CA GLY A 447 -27.10 2.58 21.76
C GLY A 447 -25.72 3.22 21.95
N LEU A 448 -25.29 4.14 21.08
CA LEU A 448 -23.94 4.71 21.10
C LEU A 448 -23.59 5.39 22.44
N SER A 449 -24.53 6.09 23.07
CA SER A 449 -24.29 6.75 24.37
C SER A 449 -24.08 5.75 25.50
N GLU A 450 -24.85 4.66 25.51
CA GLU A 450 -24.75 3.60 26.53
C GLU A 450 -23.48 2.78 26.34
N HIS A 451 -23.18 2.40 25.09
CA HIS A 451 -21.92 1.77 24.73
C HIS A 451 -20.72 2.61 25.19
N ARG A 452 -20.73 3.94 24.94
CA ARG A 452 -19.66 4.84 25.40
C ARG A 452 -19.54 4.93 26.92
N ALA A 453 -20.63 4.74 27.66
CA ALA A 453 -20.64 4.88 29.11
C ALA A 453 -20.23 3.59 29.85
N VAL A 454 -20.56 2.41 29.30
CA VAL A 454 -20.44 1.13 30.02
C VAL A 454 -19.49 0.14 29.35
N GLU A 455 -19.42 0.13 28.02
CA GLU A 455 -18.78 -0.94 27.25
C GLU A 455 -17.51 -0.48 26.52
N CYS A 456 -17.37 0.82 26.26
CA CYS A 456 -16.29 1.37 25.46
C CYS A 456 -14.98 1.43 26.27
N GLU A 457 -14.04 0.52 25.95
CA GLU A 457 -12.73 0.42 26.59
C GLU A 457 -11.91 1.73 26.55
N ALA A 458 -12.13 2.59 25.55
CA ALA A 458 -11.50 3.90 25.44
C ALA A 458 -12.07 4.98 26.37
N ALA A 459 -13.28 4.81 26.92
CA ALA A 459 -13.91 5.76 27.83
C ALA A 459 -13.50 5.54 29.30
N ALA A 460 -13.10 4.32 29.67
CA ALA A 460 -12.69 3.96 31.02
C ALA A 460 -11.37 4.64 31.48
N GLY A 461 -10.64 5.32 30.58
CA GLY A 461 -9.40 6.03 30.91
C GLY A 461 -9.57 7.51 31.29
N GLY A 462 -10.80 8.06 31.32
CA GLY A 462 -11.04 9.51 31.40
C GLY A 462 -11.86 10.03 32.59
N GLY A 463 -12.23 9.19 33.57
CA GLY A 463 -13.13 9.59 34.66
C GLY A 463 -12.52 9.43 36.05
N GLY A 464 -11.82 10.45 36.53
CA GLY A 464 -11.23 10.48 37.86
C GLY A 464 -10.82 11.89 38.33
N GLN A 465 -11.74 12.85 38.22
CA GLN A 465 -11.69 14.10 39.00
C GLN A 465 -13.12 14.45 39.43
N THR A 466 -13.45 14.12 40.67
CA THR A 466 -14.19 14.97 41.61
C THR A 466 -13.59 14.75 42.99
#